data_AF-A0A949BVA6-F1
#
_entry.id   AF-A0A949BVA6-F1
#
_cell.length_a   1.000
_cell.length_b   1.000
_cell.length_c   1.000
_cell.angle_alpha   90.00
_cell.angle_beta   90.00
_cell.angle_gamma   90.00
#
_symmetry.space_group_name_H-M   'P 1'
#
loop_
_entity.id
_entity.type
_entity.pdbx_description
1 polymer ?
#
loop_
_entity_poly.entity_id
_entity_poly.type
_entity_poly.pdbx_seq_one_letter_code
_entity_poly.pdbx_strand_id
1 'polypeptide(L)'
;MDKLLCSLPKIPQERFNHFIRGYFDGDGCVSYGFYRRRGRNKKTFTISTYFISSSKEFLDNISKKLNAYIDVGLGCISKHTGNHKLSHSKNGAIKLTPFGRTFFRIIY
;
A
#
# COMPACT_ATOMS: atom_id res chain seq x y z
N MET A 1 -23.63 1.15 18.11
CA MET A 1 -22.35 1.79 17.74
C MET A 1 -22.26 1.80 16.24
N ASP A 2 -22.58 2.94 15.64
CA ASP A 2 -22.45 3.14 14.20
C ASP A 2 -20.98 2.98 13.82
N LYS A 3 -20.65 1.86 13.17
CA LYS A 3 -19.38 1.73 12.46
C LYS A 3 -19.39 2.84 11.41
N LEU A 4 -18.60 3.90 11.63
CA LEU A 4 -18.22 4.84 10.58
C LEU A 4 -17.62 4.03 9.43
N LEU A 5 -18.46 3.68 8.46
CA LEU A 5 -18.07 2.93 7.29
C LEU A 5 -17.23 3.90 6.46
N CYS A 6 -15.91 3.80 6.62
CA CYS A 6 -14.97 4.61 5.86
C CYS A 6 -15.10 4.19 4.39
N SER A 7 -15.95 4.87 3.63
CA SER A 7 -16.10 4.70 2.20
C SER A 7 -15.11 5.61 1.49
N LEU A 8 -14.60 5.18 0.33
CA LEU A 8 -13.66 5.99 -0.42
C LEU A 8 -14.41 7.19 -1.02
N PRO A 9 -14.04 8.44 -0.68
CA PRO A 9 -14.75 9.59 -1.24
C PRO A 9 -14.61 9.64 -2.76
N LYS A 10 -15.56 10.32 -3.41
CA LYS A 10 -15.47 10.65 -4.84
C LYS A 10 -14.34 11.66 -5.04
N ILE A 11 -13.16 11.14 -5.36
CA ILE A 11 -11.96 11.91 -5.64
C ILE A 11 -11.83 12.06 -7.16
N PRO A 12 -11.76 13.29 -7.71
CA PRO A 12 -11.42 13.52 -9.11
C PRO A 12 -10.08 12.88 -9.46
N GLN A 13 -9.95 12.32 -10.66
CA GLN A 13 -8.76 11.56 -11.07
C GLN A 13 -7.46 12.38 -10.95
N GLU A 14 -7.54 13.68 -11.21
CA GLU A 14 -6.46 14.67 -11.12
C GLU A 14 -5.96 14.86 -9.68
N ARG A 15 -6.81 14.61 -8.68
CA ARG A 15 -6.49 14.78 -7.25
C ARG A 15 -6.17 13.45 -6.57
N PHE A 16 -6.31 12.33 -7.28
CA PHE A 16 -6.14 11.01 -6.71
C PHE A 16 -4.70 10.75 -6.25
N ASN A 17 -3.71 11.25 -7.00
CA ASN A 17 -2.29 11.21 -6.60
C ASN A 17 -2.04 11.92 -5.25
N HIS A 18 -2.63 13.09 -5.03
CA HIS A 18 -2.51 13.87 -3.80
C HIS A 18 -3.18 13.16 -2.63
N PHE A 19 -4.35 12.56 -2.86
CA PHE A 19 -5.02 11.74 -1.86
C PHE A 19 -4.18 10.54 -1.46
N ILE A 20 -3.69 9.76 -2.43
CA ILE A 20 -2.86 8.59 -2.18
C ILE A 20 -1.58 8.97 -1.45
N ARG A 21 -0.93 10.07 -1.83
CA ARG A 21 0.25 10.60 -1.11
C ARG A 21 -0.08 10.96 0.34
N GLY A 22 -1.17 11.69 0.58
CA GLY A 22 -1.60 12.03 1.94
C GLY A 22 -1.94 10.81 2.79
N TYR A 23 -2.63 9.83 2.20
CA TYR A 23 -2.92 8.57 2.87
C TYR A 23 -1.64 7.78 3.17
N PHE A 24 -0.72 7.73 2.21
CA PHE A 24 0.52 7.01 2.34
C PHE A 24 1.44 7.62 3.41
N ASP A 25 1.44 8.94 3.54
CA ASP A 25 2.17 9.66 4.60
C ASP A 25 1.55 9.47 6.00
N GLY A 26 0.26 9.17 6.10
CA GLY A 26 -0.45 8.95 7.38
C GLY A 26 -0.51 7.48 7.80
N ASP A 27 -1.19 6.66 7.00
CA ASP A 27 -1.52 5.25 7.28
C ASP A 27 -0.82 4.27 6.30
N GLY A 28 0.08 4.79 5.46
CA GLY A 28 0.94 4.00 4.60
C GLY A 28 2.22 3.58 5.30
N CYS A 29 2.75 2.44 4.90
CA CYS A 29 4.03 1.94 5.41
C CYS A 29 4.84 1.32 4.28
N VAL A 30 6.11 1.72 4.16
CA VAL A 30 7.10 1.06 3.30
C VAL A 30 8.00 0.21 4.20
N SER A 31 8.10 -1.08 3.91
CA SER A 31 9.09 -1.96 4.50
C SER A 31 10.03 -2.49 3.42
N TYR A 32 11.33 -2.35 3.66
CA TYR A 32 12.37 -2.92 2.80
C TYR A 32 13.45 -3.58 3.66
N GLY A 33 14.06 -4.64 3.14
CA GLY A 33 15.11 -5.35 3.84
C GLY A 33 15.43 -6.72 3.27
N PHE A 34 16.45 -7.36 3.83
CA PHE A 34 16.85 -8.72 3.47
C PHE A 34 16.10 -9.74 4.32
N TYR A 35 15.10 -10.38 3.73
CA TYR A 35 14.28 -11.38 4.43
C TYR A 35 14.63 -12.78 3.94
N ARG A 36 14.73 -13.73 4.87
CA ARG A 36 14.80 -15.16 4.55
C ARG A 36 13.39 -15.70 4.45
N ARG A 37 12.92 -16.00 3.23
CA ARG A 37 11.64 -16.68 3.04
C ARG A 37 11.73 -18.11 3.58
N ARG A 38 10.65 -18.58 4.20
CA ARG A 38 10.53 -19.98 4.66
C ARG A 38 10.81 -20.92 3.47
N GLY A 39 11.68 -21.91 3.68
CA GLY A 39 12.10 -22.85 2.63
C GLY A 39 13.20 -22.36 1.69
N ARG A 40 13.85 -21.20 1.95
CA ARG A 40 15.01 -20.73 1.18
C ARG A 40 16.23 -20.55 2.06
N ASN A 41 17.39 -20.98 1.55
CA ASN A 41 18.68 -20.87 2.25
C ASN A 41 19.31 -19.46 2.14
N LYS A 42 18.93 -18.68 1.13
CA LYS A 42 19.47 -17.33 0.91
C LYS A 42 18.47 -16.25 1.33
N LYS A 43 18.97 -15.18 1.94
CA LYS A 43 18.19 -13.94 2.16
C LYS A 43 17.95 -13.27 0.80
N THR A 44 16.77 -12.70 0.61
CA THR A 44 16.43 -11.95 -0.61
C THR A 44 16.01 -10.55 -0.21
N PHE A 45 16.54 -9.54 -0.90
CA PHE A 45 16.04 -8.17 -0.76
C PHE A 45 14.56 -8.13 -1.15
N THR A 46 13.72 -7.62 -0.27
CA THR A 46 12.29 -7.48 -0.50
C THR A 46 11.87 -6.08 -0.11
N ILE A 47 11.12 -5.43 -0.99
CA ILE A 47 10.40 -4.20 -0.72
C ILE A 47 8.90 -4.48 -0.76
N SER A 48 8.17 -3.90 0.17
CA SER A 48 6.73 -4.02 0.30
C SER A 48 6.14 -2.72 0.80
N THR A 49 5.00 -2.35 0.22
CA THR A 49 4.20 -1.21 0.68
C THR A 49 2.90 -1.72 1.25
N TYR A 50 2.39 -1.01 2.25
CA TYR A 50 1.21 -1.40 3.00
C TYR A 50 0.28 -0.21 3.17
N PHE A 51 -1.02 -0.48 3.05
CA PHE A 51 -2.09 0.41 3.45
C PHE A 51 -2.88 -0.29 4.55
N ILE A 52 -3.11 0.39 5.67
CA ILE A 52 -3.84 -0.15 6.82
C ILE A 52 -5.17 0.59 6.92
N SER A 53 -6.27 -0.13 7.08
CA SER A 53 -7.59 0.44 7.33
C SER A 53 -8.47 -0.54 8.10
N SER A 54 -9.39 -0.05 8.91
CA SER A 54 -10.40 -0.89 9.57
C SER A 54 -11.44 -1.45 8.57
N SER A 55 -11.66 -0.76 7.44
CA SER A 55 -12.63 -1.14 6.42
C SER A 55 -11.98 -1.94 5.28
N LYS A 56 -12.43 -3.19 5.08
CA LYS A 56 -11.99 -4.03 3.96
C LYS A 56 -12.41 -3.46 2.61
N GLU A 57 -13.66 -2.97 2.54
CA GLU A 57 -14.24 -2.41 1.32
C GLU A 57 -13.47 -1.17 0.85
N PHE A 58 -13.03 -0.34 1.79
CA PHE A 58 -12.19 0.81 1.51
C PHE A 58 -10.88 0.41 0.82
N LEU A 59 -10.20 -0.61 1.36
CA LEU A 59 -8.94 -1.11 0.79
C LEU A 59 -9.15 -1.76 -0.59
N ASP A 60 -10.26 -2.46 -0.79
CA ASP A 60 -10.61 -3.04 -2.09
C ASP A 60 -10.83 -1.95 -3.15
N ASN A 61 -11.55 -0.88 -2.78
CA ASN A 61 -11.76 0.27 -3.66
C ASN A 61 -10.46 1.03 -3.95
N ILE A 62 -9.59 1.22 -2.95
CA ILE A 62 -8.25 1.79 -3.16
C ILE A 62 -7.44 0.92 -4.11
N SER A 63 -7.44 -0.40 -3.91
CA SER A 63 -6.69 -1.34 -4.74
C SER A 63 -7.12 -1.26 -6.22
N LYS A 64 -8.43 -1.26 -6.47
CA LYS A 64 -8.98 -1.12 -7.82
C LYS A 64 -8.62 0.21 -8.46
N LYS A 65 -8.73 1.33 -7.74
CA LYS A 65 -8.37 2.65 -8.27
C LYS A 65 -6.87 2.79 -8.51
N LEU A 66 -6.02 2.28 -7.61
CA LEU A 66 -4.57 2.27 -7.80
C LEU A 66 -4.18 1.44 -9.02
N ASN A 67 -4.82 0.28 -9.21
CA ASN A 67 -4.58 -0.55 -10.39
C ASN A 67 -5.00 0.17 -11.68
N ALA A 68 -6.15 0.83 -11.70
CA ALA A 68 -6.59 1.61 -12.85
C ALA A 68 -5.70 2.83 -13.14
N TYR A 69 -5.08 3.42 -12.11
CA TYR A 69 -4.28 4.64 -12.24
C TYR A 69 -2.83 4.38 -12.66
N ILE A 70 -2.16 3.35 -12.12
CA ILE A 70 -0.72 3.08 -12.33
C ILE A 70 -0.38 1.60 -12.61
N ASP A 71 -1.39 0.74 -12.78
CA ASP A 71 -1.22 -0.69 -13.06
C ASP A 71 -0.32 -1.38 -12.03
N VAL A 72 -0.59 -1.15 -10.74
CA VAL A 72 0.22 -1.65 -9.63
C VAL A 72 -0.09 -3.11 -9.26
N GLY A 73 -1.14 -3.68 -9.85
CA GLY A 73 -1.75 -4.95 -9.44
C GLY A 73 -2.66 -4.78 -8.22
N LEU A 74 -3.57 -5.73 -8.03
CA LEU A 74 -4.54 -5.68 -6.93
C LEU A 74 -3.93 -5.87 -5.52
N GLY A 75 -2.66 -6.29 -5.45
CA GLY A 75 -1.99 -6.58 -4.18
C GLY A 75 -2.64 -7.74 -3.43
N CYS A 76 -2.37 -7.82 -2.13
CA CYS A 76 -2.94 -8.82 -1.23
C CYS A 76 -3.53 -8.15 0.01
N ILE A 77 -4.83 -8.37 0.25
CA ILE A 77 -5.52 -7.91 1.45
C ILE A 77 -5.46 -9.02 2.51
N SER A 78 -4.81 -8.71 3.63
CA SER A 78 -4.71 -9.58 4.80
C SER A 78 -5.49 -8.97 5.97
N LYS A 79 -6.01 -9.80 6.86
CA LYS A 79 -6.69 -9.36 8.08
C LYS A 79 -5.76 -9.54 9.27
N HIS A 80 -5.56 -8.48 10.04
CA HIS A 80 -4.94 -8.49 11.36
C HIS A 80 -5.99 -8.10 12.41
N THR A 81 -5.75 -8.37 13.68
CA THR A 81 -6.72 -8.14 14.78
C THR A 81 -7.35 -6.74 14.70
N GLY A 82 -8.63 -6.69 14.30
CA GLY A 82 -9.41 -5.46 14.16
C GLY A 82 -9.20 -4.65 12.87
N ASN A 83 -8.14 -4.91 12.09
CA ASN A 83 -7.75 -4.11 10.93
C ASN A 83 -7.47 -4.95 9.69
N HIS A 84 -7.62 -4.34 8.52
CA HIS A 84 -7.26 -4.91 7.24
C HIS A 84 -5.99 -4.22 6.71
N LYS A 85 -5.18 -4.99 6.00
CA LYS A 85 -3.89 -4.56 5.45
C LYS A 85 -3.82 -4.95 3.99
N LEU A 86 -3.81 -3.96 3.11
CA LEU A 86 -3.51 -4.14 1.69
C LEU A 86 -1.99 -4.06 1.51
N SER A 87 -1.41 -5.06 0.87
CA SER A 87 0.03 -5.19 0.68
C SER A 87 0.38 -5.34 -0.79
N HIS A 88 1.35 -4.54 -1.24
CA HIS A 88 1.96 -4.66 -2.55
C HIS A 88 3.42 -5.05 -2.37
N SER A 89 3.92 -5.95 -3.21
CA SER A 89 5.31 -6.42 -3.15
C SER A 89 6.01 -6.22 -4.48
N LYS A 90 7.35 -6.13 -4.45
CA LYS A 90 8.20 -6.03 -5.65
C LYS A 90 7.77 -4.87 -6.56
N ASN A 91 7.37 -5.15 -7.81
CA ASN A 91 7.01 -4.18 -8.82
C ASN A 91 5.92 -3.22 -8.36
N GLY A 92 4.90 -3.72 -7.65
CA GLY A 92 3.83 -2.88 -7.13
C GLY A 92 4.33 -1.92 -6.04
N ALA A 93 5.22 -2.41 -5.16
CA ALA A 93 5.84 -1.57 -4.14
C ALA A 93 6.75 -0.50 -4.75
N ILE A 94 7.56 -0.85 -5.75
CA ILE A 94 8.44 0.10 -6.46
C ILE A 94 7.62 1.21 -7.11
N LYS A 95 6.52 0.89 -7.79
CA LYS A 95 5.61 1.88 -8.38
C LYS A 95 4.96 2.82 -7.34
N LEU A 96 4.75 2.33 -6.11
CA LEU A 96 4.14 3.10 -5.02
C LEU A 96 5.14 3.93 -4.22
N THR A 97 6.43 3.59 -4.23
CA THR A 97 7.45 4.32 -3.45
C THR A 97 7.53 5.82 -3.73
N PRO A 98 7.36 6.34 -4.97
CA PRO A 98 7.39 7.79 -5.21
C PRO A 98 6.24 8.57 -4.55
N PHE A 99 5.15 7.88 -4.17
CA PHE A 99 3.99 8.53 -3.54
C PHE A 99 4.17 8.78 -2.05
N GLY A 100 5.08 8.07 -1.38
CA GLY A 100 5.38 8.29 0.03
C GLY A 100 6.57 9.20 0.24
N ARG A 101 6.57 10.00 1.32
CA ARG A 101 7.76 10.77 1.76
C ARG A 101 8.92 9.91 2.28
N THR A 102 8.97 8.62 1.96
CA THR A 102 10.21 7.86 2.16
C THR A 102 11.17 8.25 1.05
N PHE A 103 11.83 9.39 1.27
CA PHE A 103 12.95 9.91 0.50
C PHE A 103 13.82 8.75 0.01
N PHE A 104 13.89 8.60 -1.32
CA PHE A 104 15.04 7.98 -1.96
C PHE A 104 16.26 8.86 -1.63
N ARG A 105 16.93 8.53 -0.53
CA ARG A 105 18.35 8.81 -0.33
C ARG A 105 19.07 7.47 -0.22
N ILE A 106 19.08 6.75 -1.33
CA ILE A 106 20.18 5.83 -1.63
C ILE A 106 20.69 6.29 -3.00
N ILE A 107 21.42 7.42 -2.94
CA ILE A 107 22.58 7.63 -3.81
C ILE A 107 23.68 6.70 -3.27
N TYR A 108 24.52 6.23 -4.20
CA TYR A 108 25.66 5.33 -4.10
C TYR A 108 25.35 3.87 -4.45
#